data_AF-A0AAV3IW09-F1
#
_entry.id   AF-A0AAV3IW09-F1
#
_cell.length_a   1.000
_cell.length_b   1.000
_cell.length_c   1.000
_cell.angle_alpha   90.00
_cell.angle_beta   90.00
_cell.angle_gamma   90.00
#
_symmetry.space_group_name_H-M   'P 1'
#
loop_
_entity.id
_entity.type
_entity.pdbx_description
1 polymer ?
#
loop_
_entity_poly.entity_id
_entity_poly.type
_entity_poly.pdbx_seq_one_letter_code
_entity_poly.pdbx_strand_id
1 'polypeptide(L)'
;MIVGIIEKTEVETVLLLLTVLGLVVLLVSSQGYTGGIGFRGIAFLKYGKRIWQFSNRLFGGILTGSSLILYLFFKLSDISADKKVLIATIACFLCALISDALTIIFKRRHKIG
;
A
#
# COMPACT_ATOMS: atom_id res chain seq x y z
N MET A 1 -12.57 30.18 -1.31
CA MET A 1 -13.59 29.13 -1.20
C MET A 1 -13.44 28.06 -2.28
N ILE A 2 -13.29 28.42 -3.56
CA ILE A 2 -13.15 27.47 -4.68
C ILE A 2 -11.83 26.66 -4.61
N VAL A 3 -10.70 27.32 -4.29
CA VAL A 3 -9.38 26.65 -4.16
C VAL A 3 -9.40 25.53 -3.10
N GLY A 4 -10.00 25.77 -1.94
CA GLY A 4 -10.13 24.75 -0.89
C GLY A 4 -11.09 23.60 -1.21
N ILE A 5 -12.03 23.78 -2.16
CA ILE A 5 -12.89 22.70 -2.66
C ILE A 5 -12.12 21.84 -3.67
N ILE A 6 -11.34 22.47 -4.55
CA ILE A 6 -10.48 21.77 -5.52
C ILE A 6 -9.47 20.90 -4.77
N GLU A 7 -8.76 21.45 -3.79
CA GLU A 7 -7.82 20.70 -2.96
C GLU A 7 -8.49 19.54 -2.18
N LYS A 8 -9.70 19.75 -1.64
CA LYS A 8 -10.44 18.69 -0.92
C LYS A 8 -10.82 17.54 -1.86
N THR A 9 -11.17 17.85 -3.11
CA THR A 9 -11.55 16.87 -4.13
C THR A 9 -10.33 16.08 -4.65
N GLU A 10 -9.17 16.74 -4.74
CA GLU A 10 -7.93 16.09 -5.18
C GLU A 10 -7.41 15.06 -4.16
N VAL A 11 -7.42 15.38 -2.87
CA VAL A 11 -6.92 14.45 -1.83
C VAL A 11 -7.75 13.17 -1.73
N GLU A 12 -9.07 13.27 -1.92
CA GLU A 12 -9.95 12.11 -1.93
C GLU A 12 -9.72 11.22 -3.17
N THR A 13 -9.40 11.84 -4.31
CA THR A 13 -9.03 11.12 -5.54
C THR A 13 -7.71 10.37 -5.37
N VAL A 14 -6.74 10.94 -4.64
CA VAL A 14 -5.48 10.26 -4.31
C VAL A 14 -5.72 8.97 -3.51
N LEU A 15 -6.64 8.97 -2.56
CA LEU A 15 -6.96 7.75 -1.79
C LEU A 15 -7.60 6.66 -2.65
N LEU A 16 -8.45 7.02 -3.60
CA LEU A 16 -8.97 6.07 -4.59
C LEU A 16 -7.87 5.50 -5.47
N LEU A 17 -6.92 6.34 -5.91
CA LEU A 17 -5.75 5.88 -6.68
C LEU A 17 -4.88 4.91 -5.86
N LEU A 18 -4.65 5.20 -4.58
CA LEU A 18 -3.94 4.29 -3.67
C LEU A 18 -4.69 2.97 -3.45
N THR A 19 -6.02 3.00 -3.42
CA THR A 19 -6.86 1.79 -3.34
C THR A 19 -6.65 0.92 -4.58
N VAL A 20 -6.74 1.52 -5.78
CA VAL A 20 -6.50 0.81 -7.06
C VAL A 20 -5.08 0.28 -7.13
N LEU A 21 -4.09 1.08 -6.71
CA LEU A 21 -2.68 0.66 -6.67
C LEU A 21 -2.50 -0.57 -5.76
N GLY A 22 -3.08 -0.56 -4.57
CA GLY A 22 -3.04 -1.69 -3.64
C GLY A 22 -3.68 -2.96 -4.24
N LEU A 23 -4.79 -2.82 -4.94
CA LEU A 23 -5.44 -3.93 -5.66
C LEU A 23 -4.58 -4.48 -6.79
N VAL A 24 -3.93 -3.61 -7.58
CA VAL A 24 -3.00 -4.03 -8.63
C VAL A 24 -1.84 -4.81 -8.03
N VAL A 25 -1.26 -4.34 -6.92
CA VAL A 25 -0.19 -5.05 -6.20
C VAL A 25 -0.67 -6.44 -5.73
N LEU A 26 -1.89 -6.54 -5.19
CA LEU A 26 -2.50 -7.82 -4.79
C LEU A 26 -2.67 -8.78 -5.98
N LEU A 27 -3.19 -8.28 -7.11
CA LEU A 27 -3.39 -9.09 -8.32
C LEU A 27 -2.05 -9.61 -8.86
N VAL A 28 -1.07 -8.73 -9.04
CA VAL A 28 0.25 -9.09 -9.58
C VAL A 28 0.97 -10.09 -8.66
N SER A 29 0.89 -9.89 -7.34
CA SER A 29 1.51 -10.80 -6.36
C SER A 29 0.75 -12.13 -6.18
N SER A 30 -0.49 -12.22 -6.68
CA SER A 30 -1.32 -13.45 -6.63
C SER A 30 -1.10 -14.38 -7.82
N GLN A 31 -0.61 -13.87 -8.94
CA GLN A 31 -0.39 -14.67 -10.14
C GLN A 31 0.78 -15.66 -10.01
N GLY A 32 0.62 -16.84 -10.63
CA GLY A 32 1.67 -17.82 -10.83
C GLY A 32 2.64 -17.32 -11.90
N TYR A 33 3.82 -16.84 -11.47
CA TYR A 33 4.74 -16.06 -12.31
C TYR A 33 5.13 -16.67 -13.68
N THR A 34 4.88 -15.90 -14.74
CA THR A 34 5.39 -16.04 -16.13
C THR A 34 6.00 -14.70 -16.58
N GLY A 35 7.22 -14.35 -16.13
CA GLY A 35 7.81 -13.03 -16.46
C GLY A 35 9.29 -12.82 -16.12
N GLY A 36 9.93 -11.89 -16.84
CA GLY A 36 11.36 -11.53 -16.76
C GLY A 36 11.75 -10.64 -15.57
N ILE A 37 13.00 -10.17 -15.53
CA ILE A 37 13.64 -9.49 -14.38
C ILE A 37 12.97 -8.16 -13.99
N GLY A 38 12.35 -7.46 -14.94
CA GLY A 38 11.63 -6.20 -14.66
C GLY A 38 10.48 -6.33 -13.66
N PHE A 39 9.86 -7.51 -13.57
CA PHE A 39 8.81 -7.84 -12.59
C PHE A 39 9.34 -8.38 -11.27
N ARG A 40 10.65 -8.63 -11.16
CA ARG A 40 11.26 -9.30 -10.01
C ARG A 40 11.64 -8.28 -8.92
N GLY A 41 12.19 -7.13 -9.28
CA GLY A 41 12.68 -6.16 -8.30
C GLY A 41 13.73 -6.76 -7.34
N ILE A 42 14.24 -5.95 -6.41
CA ILE A 42 15.39 -6.34 -5.57
C ILE A 42 14.99 -7.43 -4.56
N ALA A 43 13.79 -7.35 -3.99
CA ALA A 43 13.33 -8.31 -2.98
C ALA A 43 13.17 -9.73 -3.53
N PHE A 44 12.73 -9.89 -4.80
CA PHE A 44 12.64 -11.22 -5.42
C PHE A 44 14.02 -11.84 -5.65
N LEU A 45 14.98 -11.04 -6.15
CA LEU A 45 16.33 -11.52 -6.41
C LEU A 45 17.05 -11.92 -5.11
N LYS A 46 16.84 -11.15 -4.03
CA LYS A 46 17.54 -11.35 -2.75
C LYS A 46 16.86 -12.38 -1.83
N TYR A 47 15.54 -12.48 -1.87
CA TYR A 47 14.75 -13.26 -0.90
C TYR A 47 13.86 -14.34 -1.54
N GLY A 48 13.81 -14.41 -2.87
CA GLY A 48 13.04 -15.40 -3.60
C GLY A 48 11.55 -15.08 -3.71
N LYS A 49 10.88 -15.83 -4.59
CA LYS A 49 9.47 -15.63 -4.98
C LYS A 49 8.51 -15.61 -3.78
N ARG A 50 8.66 -16.54 -2.83
CA ARG A 50 7.74 -16.67 -1.70
C ARG A 50 7.73 -15.41 -0.82
N ILE A 51 8.91 -14.89 -0.48
CA ILE A 51 9.02 -13.68 0.36
C ILE A 51 8.54 -12.44 -0.40
N TRP A 52 8.89 -12.34 -1.69
CA TRP A 52 8.40 -11.25 -2.55
C TRP A 52 6.86 -11.25 -2.67
N GLN A 53 6.24 -12.42 -2.89
CA GLN A 53 4.78 -12.53 -2.96
C GLN A 53 4.13 -12.18 -1.62
N PHE A 54 4.67 -12.67 -0.51
CA PHE A 54 4.17 -12.36 0.83
C PHE A 54 4.21 -10.85 1.11
N SER A 55 5.37 -10.22 0.91
CA SER A 55 5.59 -8.80 1.18
C SER A 55 4.66 -7.91 0.35
N ASN A 56 4.52 -8.20 -0.95
CA ASN A 56 3.62 -7.42 -1.81
C ASN A 56 2.14 -7.65 -1.49
N ARG A 57 1.72 -8.89 -1.19
CA ARG A 57 0.33 -9.14 -0.77
C ARG A 57 0.00 -8.41 0.52
N LEU A 58 0.93 -8.43 1.47
CA LEU A 58 0.77 -7.74 2.74
C LEU A 58 0.70 -6.22 2.53
N PHE A 59 1.64 -5.63 1.78
CA PHE A 59 1.63 -4.20 1.47
C PHE A 59 0.36 -3.80 0.70
N GLY A 60 0.02 -4.51 -0.38
CA GLY A 60 -1.16 -4.24 -1.18
C GLY A 60 -2.46 -4.35 -0.38
N GLY A 61 -2.57 -5.34 0.51
CA GLY A 61 -3.71 -5.51 1.41
C GLY A 61 -3.86 -4.36 2.40
N ILE A 62 -2.78 -3.99 3.09
CA ILE A 62 -2.82 -2.90 4.08
C ILE A 62 -3.06 -1.56 3.37
N LEU A 63 -2.43 -1.31 2.22
CA LEU A 63 -2.61 -0.10 1.44
C LEU A 63 -4.05 0.04 0.93
N THR A 64 -4.63 -1.03 0.38
CA THR A 64 -6.03 -1.04 -0.08
C THR A 64 -6.99 -0.78 1.08
N GLY A 65 -6.82 -1.51 2.20
CA GLY A 65 -7.71 -1.37 3.36
C GLY A 65 -7.60 0.01 4.00
N SER A 66 -6.39 0.50 4.26
CA SER A 66 -6.17 1.80 4.89
C SER A 66 -6.62 2.96 4.02
N SER A 67 -6.36 2.94 2.72
CA SER A 67 -6.79 4.00 1.80
C SER A 67 -8.32 4.05 1.66
N LEU A 68 -9.00 2.91 1.61
CA LEU A 68 -10.46 2.87 1.61
C LEU A 68 -11.07 3.36 2.93
N ILE A 69 -10.50 2.95 4.08
CA ILE A 69 -10.94 3.44 5.39
C ILE A 69 -10.75 4.95 5.49
N LEU A 70 -9.59 5.47 5.08
CA LEU A 70 -9.34 6.90 5.07
C LEU A 70 -10.25 7.66 4.12
N TYR A 71 -10.57 7.08 2.95
CA TYR A 71 -11.50 7.68 2.00
C TYR A 71 -12.88 7.85 2.64
N LEU A 72 -13.41 6.79 3.24
CA LEU A 72 -14.70 6.84 3.94
C LEU A 72 -14.65 7.83 5.12
N PHE A 73 -13.57 7.80 5.90
CA PHE A 73 -13.38 8.71 7.04
C PHE A 73 -13.34 10.18 6.61
N PHE A 74 -12.62 10.51 5.53
CA PHE A 74 -12.52 11.87 5.00
C PHE A 74 -13.79 12.37 4.33
N LYS A 75 -14.61 11.45 3.78
CA LYS A 75 -15.92 11.77 3.21
C LYS A 75 -16.96 12.04 4.30
N LEU A 76 -16.86 11.36 5.44
CA LEU A 76 -17.78 11.50 6.57
C LEU A 76 -17.37 12.58 7.57
N SER A 77 -16.13 13.07 7.52
CA SER A 77 -15.58 14.03 8.48
C SER A 77 -15.20 15.36 7.81
N ASP A 78 -15.53 16.48 8.44
CA ASP A 78 -15.11 17.81 7.99
C ASP A 78 -13.67 18.14 8.44
N ILE A 79 -12.71 17.46 7.81
CA ILE A 79 -11.28 17.66 8.01
C ILE A 79 -10.73 18.58 6.92
N SER A 80 -9.82 19.49 7.28
CA SER A 80 -9.12 20.38 6.34
C SER A 80 -8.16 19.60 5.42
N ALA A 81 -7.95 20.11 4.20
CA ALA A 81 -7.13 19.44 3.18
C ALA A 81 -5.71 19.12 3.66
N ASP A 82 -5.02 20.06 4.30
CA ASP A 82 -3.66 19.86 4.83
C ASP A 82 -3.57 18.67 5.80
N LYS A 83 -4.56 18.54 6.68
CA LYS A 83 -4.64 17.44 7.64
C LYS A 83 -4.92 16.12 6.92
N LYS A 84 -5.77 16.12 5.89
CA LYS A 84 -6.02 14.93 5.07
C LYS A 84 -4.74 14.44 4.39
N VAL A 85 -3.95 15.34 3.79
CA VAL A 85 -2.65 15.01 3.17
C VAL A 85 -1.68 14.42 4.19
N LEU A 86 -1.54 15.07 5.35
CA LEU A 86 -0.67 14.59 6.42
C LEU A 86 -1.06 13.19 6.89
N ILE A 87 -2.35 12.95 7.17
CA ILE A 87 -2.87 11.66 7.61
C ILE A 87 -2.64 10.59 6.53
N ALA A 88 -2.94 10.89 5.26
CA ALA A 88 -2.72 9.95 4.15
C ALA A 88 -1.24 9.59 3.98
N THR A 89 -0.35 10.58 4.13
CA THR A 89 1.11 10.38 4.07
C THR A 89 1.58 9.47 5.20
N ILE A 90 1.17 9.75 6.45
CA ILE A 90 1.49 8.92 7.61
C ILE A 90 0.98 7.49 7.41
N ALA A 91 -0.25 7.32 6.92
CA ALA A 91 -0.82 6.00 6.67
C ALA A 91 0.00 5.22 5.62
N CYS A 92 0.44 5.87 4.53
CA CYS A 92 1.31 5.23 3.54
C CYS A 92 2.64 4.76 4.15
N PHE A 93 3.28 5.61 4.97
CA PHE A 93 4.49 5.23 5.69
C PHE A 93 4.26 4.04 6.63
N LEU A 94 3.15 4.04 7.38
CA LEU A 94 2.80 2.94 8.26
C LEU A 94 2.53 1.64 7.48
N CYS A 95 1.89 1.70 6.32
CA CYS A 95 1.71 0.53 5.45
C CYS A 95 3.05 -0.10 5.08
N ALA A 96 4.02 0.72 4.68
CA ALA A 96 5.36 0.27 4.32
C ALA A 96 6.10 -0.33 5.54
N LEU A 97 6.11 0.37 6.68
CA LEU A 97 6.79 -0.08 7.89
C LEU A 97 6.23 -1.40 8.44
N ILE A 98 4.90 -1.52 8.49
CA ILE A 98 4.24 -2.74 8.95
C ILE A 98 4.55 -3.90 7.99
N SER A 99 4.49 -3.66 6.68
CA SER A 99 4.83 -4.67 5.68
C SER A 99 6.27 -5.16 5.82
N ASP A 100 7.23 -4.23 5.96
CA ASP A 100 8.65 -4.56 6.13
C ASP A 100 8.90 -5.33 7.42
N ALA A 101 8.37 -4.86 8.55
CA ALA A 101 8.54 -5.51 9.86
C ALA A 101 8.03 -6.96 9.83
N LEU A 102 6.81 -7.17 9.33
CA LEU A 102 6.21 -8.50 9.22
C LEU A 102 6.94 -9.39 8.20
N THR A 103 7.42 -8.82 7.09
CA THR A 103 8.23 -9.55 6.10
C THR A 103 9.54 -10.04 6.71
N ILE A 104 10.23 -9.20 7.50
CA ILE A 104 11.44 -9.58 8.23
C ILE A 104 11.15 -10.71 9.24
N ILE A 105 10.06 -10.60 9.99
CA ILE A 105 9.64 -11.65 10.95
C ILE A 105 9.36 -12.96 10.23
N PHE A 106 8.57 -12.93 9.15
CA PHE A 106 8.26 -14.10 8.33
C PHE A 106 9.52 -14.77 7.80
N LYS A 107 10.45 -13.98 7.25
CA LYS A 107 11.74 -14.46 6.77
C LYS A 107 12.58 -15.10 7.87
N ARG A 108 12.63 -14.51 9.07
CA ARG A 108 13.38 -15.08 10.21
C ARG A 108 12.81 -16.43 10.63
N ARG A 109 11.48 -16.57 10.68
CA ARG A 109 10.83 -17.84 11.03
C ARG A 109 11.05 -18.94 9.99
N HIS A 110 11.08 -18.60 8.71
CA HIS A 110 11.29 -19.55 7.62
C HIS A 110 12.77 -19.84 7.28
N LYS A 111 13.73 -19.21 7.96
CA LYS A 111 15.16 -19.54 7.86
C LYS A 111 15.62 -20.62 8.86
N ILE A 112 14.73 -21.13 9.70
CA ILE A 112 14.99 -22.19 10.70
C ILE A 112 14.39 -23.54 10.24
N GLY A 113 14.13 -23.71 8.94
CA GLY A 113 13.67 -24.96 8.34
C GLY A 113 14.61 -25.41 7.25
#